data_AF-A0A920S2R1-F1
#
_entry.id   AF-A0A920S2R1-F1
#
_cell.length_a   1.000
_cell.length_b   1.000
_cell.length_c   1.000
_cell.angle_alpha   90.00
_cell.angle_beta   90.00
_cell.angle_gamma   90.00
#
_symmetry.space_group_name_H-M   'P 1'
#
loop_
_entity.id
_entity.type
_entity.pdbx_description
1 polymer ?
#
loop_
_entity_poly.entity_id
_entity_poly.type
_entity_poly.pdbx_seq_one_letter_code
_entity_poly.pdbx_strand_id
1 'polypeptide(L)'
;MFFKAEVRNNDVVRMVPYKEGGANNGHSCIKGRFAWGYAKHKDRLSKPLIRDDIKDDWKEVEWDEAIRFAARRFKEIQNEYGLILLGYYIC
;
A
#
# COMPACT_ATOMS: atom_id res chain seq x y z
N MET A 1 -6.83 15.62 12.05
CA MET A 1 -5.80 14.61 12.38
C MET A 1 -6.11 14.03 13.77
N PHE A 2 -6.23 12.71 13.93
CA PHE A 2 -6.62 12.07 15.22
C PHE A 2 -5.45 11.67 16.12
N PHE A 3 -4.26 11.53 15.52
CA PHE A 3 -3.02 11.14 16.18
C PHE A 3 -1.90 12.11 15.79
N LYS A 4 -0.97 12.32 16.71
CA LYS A 4 0.34 12.92 16.46
C LYS A 4 1.36 11.79 16.42
N ALA A 5 2.03 11.62 15.28
CA ALA A 5 3.20 10.75 15.17
C ALA A 5 4.42 11.50 15.69
N GLU A 6 5.17 10.88 16.59
CA GLU A 6 6.44 11.40 17.04
C GLU A 6 7.58 10.58 16.42
N VAL A 7 8.45 11.31 15.74
CA VAL A 7 9.47 10.75 14.85
C VAL A 7 10.84 11.16 15.36
N ARG A 8 11.79 10.22 15.33
CA ARG A 8 13.20 10.45 15.62
C ARG A 8 14.01 9.71 14.57
N ASN A 9 14.97 10.38 13.91
CA ASN A 9 15.83 9.77 12.89
C ASN A 9 15.03 9.06 11.79
N ASN A 10 13.96 9.71 11.29
CA ASN A 10 13.04 9.16 10.29
C ASN A 10 12.23 7.92 10.73
N ASP A 11 12.26 7.58 12.03
CA ASP A 11 11.54 6.46 12.60
C ASP A 11 10.43 6.90 13.55
N VAL A 12 9.24 6.31 13.40
CA VAL A 12 8.14 6.49 14.35
C VAL A 12 8.51 5.83 15.67
N VAL A 13 8.55 6.63 16.74
CA VAL A 13 8.81 6.16 18.11
C VAL A 13 7.50 5.94 18.85
N ARG A 14 6.52 6.82 18.63
CA ARG A 14 5.18 6.68 19.22
C ARG A 14 4.11 7.40 18.41
N MET A 15 2.89 6.87 18.49
CA MET A 15 1.66 7.51 18.02
C MET A 15 0.84 7.90 19.25
N VAL A 16 0.54 9.18 19.45
CA VAL A 16 -0.27 9.64 20.60
C VAL A 16 -1.56 10.29 20.11
N PRO A 17 -2.69 10.13 20.82
CA PRO A 17 -3.92 10.81 20.45
C PRO A 17 -3.71 12.33 20.41
N TYR A 18 -4.29 12.98 19.42
CA TYR A 18 -4.29 14.43 19.32
C TYR A 18 -5.51 14.98 20.05
N LYS A 19 -5.31 15.81 21.07
CA LYS A 19 -6.39 16.31 21.94
C LYS A 19 -7.41 17.17 21.20
N GLU A 20 -6.98 17.90 20.17
CA GLU A 20 -7.85 18.72 19.33
C GLU A 20 -8.47 17.93 18.18
N GLY A 21 -8.28 16.60 18.15
CA GLY A 21 -8.94 15.71 17.20
C GLY A 21 -10.42 15.58 17.52
N GLY A 22 -11.28 16.29 16.80
CA GLY A 22 -12.73 16.34 17.08
C GLY A 22 -13.47 15.00 17.02
N ALA A 23 -12.91 13.97 16.39
CA ALA A 23 -13.56 12.65 16.33
C ALA A 23 -13.23 11.74 17.53
N ASN A 24 -12.09 11.96 18.21
CA ASN A 24 -11.63 11.07 19.27
C ASN A 24 -11.29 11.77 20.59
N ASN A 25 -11.31 13.11 20.65
CA ASN A 25 -11.12 13.93 21.84
C ASN A 25 -9.91 13.51 22.69
N GLY A 26 -8.81 13.10 22.04
CA GLY A 26 -7.60 12.65 22.73
C GLY A 26 -7.64 11.20 23.27
N HIS A 27 -8.61 10.38 22.88
CA HIS A 27 -8.66 8.95 23.20
C HIS A 27 -8.28 8.06 21.99
N SER A 28 -7.82 6.84 22.27
CA SER A 28 -7.47 5.87 21.23
C SER A 28 -7.66 4.43 21.70
N CYS A 29 -8.06 3.56 20.79
CA CYS A 29 -8.01 2.11 20.99
C CYS A 29 -6.58 1.56 20.78
N ILE A 30 -6.37 0.32 21.20
CA ILE A 30 -5.08 -0.39 21.09
C ILE A 30 -4.51 -0.40 19.67
N LYS A 31 -5.37 -0.59 18.65
CA LYS A 31 -4.94 -0.66 17.24
C LYS A 31 -4.33 0.66 16.77
N GLY A 32 -5.00 1.78 17.01
CA GLY A 32 -4.49 3.10 16.61
C GLY A 32 -3.25 3.52 17.41
N ARG A 33 -3.17 3.11 18.69
CA ARG A 33 -2.08 3.51 19.58
C ARG A 33 -0.77 2.76 19.32
N PHE A 34 -0.85 1.50 18.92
CA PHE A 34 0.30 0.59 18.89
C PHE A 34 0.50 -0.19 17.58
N ALA A 35 -0.56 -0.46 16.82
CA ALA A 35 -0.48 -1.32 15.63
C ALA A 35 -0.02 -0.54 14.39
N TRP A 36 1.12 0.15 14.46
CA TRP A 36 1.78 0.81 13.31
C TRP A 36 3.06 0.08 12.88
N GLY A 37 3.44 -0.98 13.61
CA GLY A 37 4.64 -1.78 13.33
C GLY A 37 4.58 -2.57 12.02
N TYR A 38 3.39 -2.80 11.43
CA TYR A 38 3.27 -3.49 10.14
C TYR A 38 4.02 -2.76 9.02
N ALA A 39 4.22 -1.44 9.13
CA ALA A 39 5.01 -0.67 8.18
C ALA A 39 6.50 -1.06 8.16
N LYS A 40 7.01 -1.71 9.21
CA LYS A 40 8.40 -2.18 9.32
C LYS A 40 8.51 -3.69 9.41
N HIS A 41 7.43 -4.43 9.13
CA HIS A 41 7.48 -5.88 9.19
C HIS A 41 8.45 -6.42 8.14
N LYS A 42 9.22 -7.45 8.48
CA LYS A 42 10.20 -8.09 7.57
C LYS A 42 9.55 -8.63 6.29
N ASP A 43 8.30 -9.05 6.37
CA ASP A 43 7.55 -9.60 5.24
C ASP A 43 6.87 -8.50 4.40
N ARG A 44 7.11 -7.22 4.70
CA ARG A 44 6.57 -6.11 3.90
C ARG A 44 7.22 -6.14 2.52
N LEU A 45 6.40 -6.34 1.49
CA LEU A 45 6.84 -6.20 0.12
C LEU A 45 7.32 -4.76 -0.12
N SER A 46 8.57 -4.63 -0.55
CA SER A 46 9.24 -3.36 -0.81
C SER A 46 9.50 -3.12 -2.30
N LYS A 47 9.34 -4.16 -3.13
CA LYS A 47 9.52 -4.11 -4.57
C LYS A 47 8.31 -4.68 -5.31
N PRO A 48 8.05 -4.21 -6.54
CA PRO A 48 7.07 -4.82 -7.42
C PRO A 48 7.44 -6.26 -7.79
N LEU A 49 6.41 -7.08 -8.00
CA LEU A 49 6.55 -8.47 -8.42
C LEU A 49 5.71 -8.70 -9.69
N ILE A 50 6.26 -9.44 -10.66
CA ILE A 50 5.58 -9.85 -11.89
C ILE A 50 5.57 -11.38 -12.00
N ARG A 51 4.53 -11.92 -12.63
CA ARG A 51 4.48 -13.28 -13.19
C ARG A 51 3.61 -13.26 -14.45
N ASP A 52 3.90 -14.14 -15.40
CA ASP A 52 3.16 -14.24 -16.66
C ASP A 52 1.94 -15.17 -16.51
N ASP A 53 2.12 -16.32 -15.86
CA ASP A 53 1.04 -17.23 -15.45
C ASP A 53 0.89 -17.26 -13.92
N ILE A 54 -0.31 -17.62 -13.44
CA ILE A 54 -0.59 -17.76 -12.00
C ILE A 54 0.13 -18.95 -11.36
N LYS A 55 0.58 -19.92 -12.17
CA LYS A 55 1.36 -21.09 -11.76
C LYS A 55 2.85 -20.79 -11.67
N ASP A 56 3.29 -19.67 -12.25
CA ASP A 56 4.69 -19.26 -12.19
C ASP A 56 5.04 -18.66 -10.83
N ASP A 57 6.29 -18.81 -10.46
CA ASP A 57 6.88 -18.11 -9.32
C ASP A 57 6.96 -16.60 -9.58
N TRP A 58 6.84 -15.82 -8.51
CA TRP A 58 6.98 -14.37 -8.57
C TRP A 58 8.42 -13.95 -8.87
N LYS A 59 8.56 -12.98 -9.78
CA LYS A 59 9.84 -12.34 -10.10
C LYS A 59 9.86 -10.91 -9.57
N GLU A 60 10.87 -10.59 -8.79
CA GLU A 60 11.13 -9.22 -8.33
C GLU A 60 11.67 -8.37 -9.48
N VAL A 61 11.10 -7.18 -9.67
CA VAL A 61 11.46 -6.25 -10.75
C VAL A 61 11.48 -4.81 -10.26
N GLU A 62 12.01 -3.91 -11.09
CA GLU A 62 11.99 -2.47 -10.84
C GLU A 62 10.67 -1.81 -11.28
N TRP A 63 10.36 -0.65 -10.71
CA TRP A 63 9.10 0.06 -10.95
C TRP A 63 8.78 0.33 -12.41
N ASP A 64 9.78 0.76 -13.19
CA ASP A 64 9.60 1.06 -14.61
C ASP A 64 9.20 -0.18 -15.42
N GLU A 65 9.74 -1.35 -15.07
CA GLU A 65 9.39 -2.61 -15.71
C GLU A 65 7.97 -3.05 -15.34
N ALA A 66 7.63 -2.99 -14.05
CA ALA A 66 6.29 -3.31 -13.55
C ALA A 66 5.20 -2.45 -14.20
N ILE A 67 5.42 -1.15 -14.30
CA ILE A 67 4.47 -0.20 -14.90
C ILE A 67 4.34 -0.48 -16.40
N ARG A 68 5.45 -0.68 -17.12
CA ARG A 68 5.43 -1.02 -18.56
C ARG A 68 4.71 -2.35 -18.83
N PHE A 69 4.94 -3.35 -17.99
CA PHE A 69 4.28 -4.65 -18.08
C PHE A 69 2.76 -4.51 -17.91
N ALA A 70 2.31 -3.86 -16.84
CA ALA A 70 0.89 -3.64 -16.58
C ALA A 70 0.21 -2.85 -17.71
N ALA A 71 0.83 -1.75 -18.15
CA ALA A 71 0.31 -0.92 -19.24
C ALA A 71 0.19 -1.69 -20.57
N ARG A 72 1.19 -2.51 -20.91
CA ARG A 72 1.17 -3.36 -22.10
C ARG A 72 0.00 -4.35 -22.04
N ARG A 73 -0.15 -5.09 -20.95
CA ARG A 73 -1.22 -6.10 -20.80
C ARG A 73 -2.61 -5.46 -20.82
N PHE A 74 -2.79 -4.31 -20.19
CA PHE A 74 -4.05 -3.56 -20.28
C PHE A 74 -4.36 -3.13 -21.72
N LYS A 75 -3.37 -2.64 -22.47
CA LYS A 75 -3.57 -2.23 -23.87
C LYS A 75 -3.91 -3.42 -24.78
N GLU A 76 -3.28 -4.58 -24.56
CA GLU A 76 -3.59 -5.82 -25.28
C GLU A 76 -5.06 -6.22 -25.06
N ILE A 77 -5.52 -6.25 -23.80
CA ILE A 77 -6.92 -6.58 -23.45
C ILE A 77 -7.88 -5.54 -24.05
N GLN A 78 -7.57 -4.25 -23.97
CA GLN A 78 -8.39 -3.19 -24.57
C GLN A 78 -8.51 -3.34 -26.09
N ASN A 79 -7.43 -3.71 -26.78
CA ASN A 79 -7.44 -3.90 -28.23
C ASN A 79 -8.24 -5.15 -28.64
N GLU A 80 -8.20 -6.21 -27.84
CA GLU A 80 -8.87 -7.48 -28.14
C GLU A 80 -10.36 -7.45 -27.82
N TYR A 81 -10.76 -6.79 -26.72
CA TYR A 81 -12.12 -6.88 -26.20
C TYR A 81 -12.84 -5.54 -25.98
N GLY A 82 -12.16 -4.41 -26.20
CA GLY A 82 -12.73 -3.06 -26.02
C GLY A 82 -12.59 -2.49 -24.60
N LEU A 83 -12.86 -1.19 -24.46
CA LEU A 83 -12.49 -0.39 -23.29
C LEU A 83 -13.26 -0.72 -21.99
N ILE A 84 -14.44 -1.33 -22.10
CA ILE A 84 -15.41 -1.50 -20.98
C ILE A 84 -14.96 -2.55 -19.95
N LEU A 85 -13.93 -3.35 -20.24
CA LEU A 85 -13.54 -4.51 -19.42
C LEU A 85 -12.51 -4.21 -18.32
N LEU A 86 -12.01 -2.97 -18.21
CA LEU A 86 -11.13 -2.59 -17.12
C LEU A 86 -11.94 -2.12 -15.91
N GLY A 87 -11.61 -2.65 -14.74
CA GLY A 87 -12.19 -2.25 -13.45
C GLY A 87 -11.10 -1.87 -12.46
N TYR A 88 -11.48 -1.11 -11.44
CA TYR A 88 -10.62 -0.80 -10.30
C TYR A 88 -11.39 -1.08 -9.01
N TYR A 89 -10.67 -1.52 -7.99
CA TYR A 89 -11.19 -1.67 -6.63
C TYR A 89 -10.38 -0.77 -5.71
N ILE A 90 -11.07 0.07 -4.96
CA ILE A 90 -10.43 0.92 -3.96
C ILE A 90 -10.57 0.19 -2.62
N CYS A 91 -9.42 -0.15 -2.04
CA CYS A 91 -9.32 -0.73 -0.70
C CYS A 91 -9.45 0.36 0.37
#